data_AF-A0A0F9CFI4-F1
#
_entry.id   AF-A0A0F9CFI4-F1
#
_cell.length_a   1.000
_cell.length_b   1.000
_cell.length_c   1.000
_cell.angle_alpha   90.00
_cell.angle_beta   90.00
_cell.angle_gamma   90.00
#
_symmetry.space_group_name_H-M   'P 1'
#
loop_
_entity.id
_entity.type
_entity.pdbx_description
1 polymer ?
#
loop_
_entity_poly.entity_id
_entity_poly.type
_entity_poly.pdbx_seq_one_letter_code
_entity_poly.pdbx_strand_id
1 'polypeptide(L)'
;MWAVTTGTVEAIARIFDAKQREQLSGVVGSYEITRQAFTFNERRALTLLAVISLSLALINLFPFLPLDGGHILWSVIEKIRGKAVPFRVMEKAGVIGFMLVIFLFFIGLSNDIGRLTGGGFEAR
;
A
#
# COMPACT_ATOMS: atom_id res chain seq x y z
N MET A 1 -0.93 -4.56 -23.13
CA MET A 1 -0.52 -3.46 -22.22
C MET A 1 -1.70 -2.54 -21.91
N TRP A 2 -2.39 -1.99 -22.92
CA TRP A 2 -3.60 -1.17 -22.73
C TRP A 2 -4.68 -1.80 -21.82
N ALA A 3 -4.99 -3.09 -22.02
CA ALA A 3 -5.97 -3.81 -21.19
C ALA A 3 -5.58 -3.92 -19.70
N VAL A 4 -4.27 -3.98 -19.40
CA VAL A 4 -3.76 -4.04 -18.02
C VAL A 4 -3.83 -2.65 -17.38
N THR A 5 -3.53 -1.61 -18.16
CA THR A 5 -3.66 -0.21 -17.74
C THR A 5 -5.11 0.14 -17.43
N THR A 6 -6.05 -0.18 -18.32
CA THR A 6 -7.48 0.08 -18.09
C THR A 6 -8.02 -0.73 -16.91
N GLY A 7 -7.65 -2.01 -16.79
CA GLY A 7 -8.08 -2.85 -15.66
C GLY A 7 -7.56 -2.36 -14.30
N THR A 8 -6.37 -1.77 -14.26
CA THR A 8 -5.80 -1.20 -13.02
C THR A 8 -6.52 0.08 -12.61
N VAL A 9 -6.81 0.97 -13.57
CA VAL A 9 -7.56 2.20 -13.32
C VAL A 9 -9.00 1.88 -12.88
N GLU A 10 -9.61 0.88 -13.49
CA GLU A 10 -10.96 0.43 -13.14
C GLU A 10 -10.98 -0.23 -11.75
N ALA A 11 -9.97 -1.02 -11.39
CA ALA A 11 -9.85 -1.61 -10.05
C ALA A 11 -9.76 -0.54 -8.95
N ILE A 12 -9.06 0.57 -9.21
CA ILE A 12 -8.98 1.71 -8.29
C ILE A 12 -10.32 2.45 -8.21
N ALA A 13 -11.00 2.65 -9.35
CA ALA A 13 -12.31 3.30 -9.39
C ALA A 13 -13.37 2.51 -8.60
N ARG A 14 -13.32 1.17 -8.64
CA ARG A 14 -14.23 0.27 -7.91
C ARG A 14 -14.08 0.34 -6.38
N ILE A 15 -12.97 0.87 -5.87
CA ILE A 15 -12.79 1.11 -4.42
C ILE A 15 -13.69 2.25 -3.92
N PHE A 16 -14.07 3.19 -4.79
CA PHE A 16 -14.92 4.32 -4.41
C PHE A 16 -16.42 4.00 -4.45
N ASP A 17 -16.82 2.87 -5.05
CA ASP A 17 -18.20 2.42 -5.11
C ASP A 17 -18.52 1.42 -3.98
N ALA A 18 -19.39 1.82 -3.05
CA ALA A 18 -19.68 1.07 -1.82
C ALA A 18 -20.23 -0.35 -2.07
N LYS A 19 -20.88 -0.60 -3.21
CA LYS A 19 -21.41 -1.92 -3.57
C LYS A 19 -20.36 -2.89 -4.13
N GLN A 20 -19.22 -2.39 -4.58
CA GLN A 20 -18.18 -3.20 -5.25
C GLN A 20 -17.00 -3.54 -4.34
N ARG A 21 -16.99 -2.99 -3.12
CA ARG A 21 -15.96 -3.26 -2.09
C ARG A 21 -15.98 -4.68 -1.57
N GLU A 22 -17.12 -5.36 -1.58
CA GLU A 22 -17.27 -6.76 -1.12
C GLU A 22 -16.60 -7.78 -2.05
N GLN A 23 -16.28 -7.42 -3.29
CA GLN A 23 -15.64 -8.30 -4.27
C GLN A 23 -14.11 -8.11 -4.37
N LEU A 24 -13.55 -7.16 -3.60
CA LEU A 24 -12.11 -6.95 -3.54
C LEU A 24 -11.47 -8.00 -2.62
N SER A 25 -10.89 -9.01 -3.26
CA SER A 25 -10.21 -10.13 -2.63
C SER A 25 -9.03 -9.63 -1.76
N GLY A 26 -9.08 -9.90 -0.45
CA GLY A 26 -8.02 -9.52 0.50
C GLY A 26 -6.79 -10.44 0.47
N VAL A 27 -5.88 -10.27 1.44
CA VAL A 27 -4.58 -10.99 1.57
C VAL A 27 -4.71 -12.52 1.44
N VAL A 28 -5.79 -13.09 1.98
CA VAL A 28 -6.09 -14.54 1.88
C VAL A 28 -6.46 -14.96 0.45
N GLY A 29 -7.11 -14.09 -0.32
CA GLY A 29 -7.39 -14.32 -1.74
C GLY A 29 -6.14 -14.18 -2.62
N SER A 30 -5.20 -13.31 -2.24
CA SER A 30 -3.88 -13.24 -2.87
C SER A 30 -3.10 -14.54 -2.66
N TYR A 31 -3.22 -15.21 -1.51
CA TYR A 31 -2.62 -16.51 -1.26
C TYR A 31 -3.12 -17.58 -2.25
N GLU A 32 -4.43 -17.65 -2.51
CA GLU A 32 -4.99 -18.65 -3.42
C GLU A 32 -4.64 -18.37 -4.89
N ILE A 33 -4.61 -17.09 -5.30
CA ILE A 33 -4.13 -16.66 -6.62
C ILE A 33 -2.64 -17.00 -6.79
N THR A 34 -1.84 -16.80 -5.75
CA THR A 34 -0.40 -17.13 -5.74
C THR A 34 -0.20 -18.65 -5.77
N ARG A 35 -1.02 -19.42 -5.06
CA ARG A 35 -0.98 -20.89 -5.06
C ARG A 35 -1.33 -21.47 -6.43
N GLN A 36 -2.29 -20.90 -7.14
CA GLN A 36 -2.58 -21.24 -8.54
C GLN A 36 -1.50 -20.77 -9.51
N ALA A 37 -0.67 -19.79 -9.14
CA ALA A 37 0.46 -19.35 -9.96
C ALA A 37 1.68 -20.29 -9.92
N PHE A 38 1.79 -21.15 -8.89
CA PHE A 38 2.93 -22.07 -8.70
C PHE A 38 2.87 -23.38 -9.50
N THR A 39 1.82 -23.64 -10.28
CA THR A 39 1.93 -24.59 -11.40
C THR A 39 2.75 -23.92 -12.51
N PHE A 40 4.08 -24.10 -12.44
CA PHE A 40 5.15 -23.57 -13.31
C PHE A 40 4.66 -22.90 -14.61
N ASN A 41 4.33 -21.63 -14.52
CA ASN A 41 4.07 -20.79 -15.67
C ASN A 41 4.90 -19.53 -15.47
N GLU A 42 6.07 -19.46 -16.13
CA GLU A 42 7.04 -18.36 -16.03
C GLU A 42 6.37 -17.00 -16.18
N ARG A 43 5.33 -16.92 -17.03
CA ARG A 43 4.52 -15.73 -17.23
C ARG A 43 3.75 -15.30 -15.97
N ARG A 44 3.23 -16.24 -15.17
CA ARG A 44 2.55 -15.93 -13.90
C ARG A 44 3.54 -15.46 -12.84
N ALA A 45 4.74 -16.05 -12.78
CA ALA A 45 5.80 -15.60 -11.87
C ALA A 45 6.26 -14.17 -12.19
N LEU A 46 6.51 -13.86 -13.47
CA LEU A 46 6.84 -12.49 -13.91
C LEU A 46 5.72 -11.49 -13.61
N THR A 47 4.45 -11.91 -13.78
CA THR A 47 3.30 -11.06 -13.46
C THR A 47 3.21 -10.80 -11.95
N LEU A 48 3.42 -11.82 -11.12
CA LEU A 48 3.45 -11.69 -9.66
C LEU A 48 4.58 -10.74 -9.22
N LEU A 49 5.78 -10.92 -9.76
CA LEU A 49 6.93 -10.04 -9.50
C LEU A 49 6.66 -8.60 -9.92
N ALA A 50 6.04 -8.39 -11.09
CA ALA A 50 5.67 -7.06 -11.56
C ALA A 50 4.66 -6.38 -10.63
N VAL A 51 3.64 -7.11 -10.17
CA VAL A 51 2.64 -6.59 -9.23
C VAL A 51 3.29 -6.24 -7.89
N ILE A 52 4.11 -7.13 -7.32
CA ILE A 52 4.80 -6.87 -6.05
C ILE A 52 5.73 -5.66 -6.17
N SER A 53 6.52 -5.59 -7.24
CA SER A 53 7.45 -4.48 -7.49
C SER A 53 6.72 -3.15 -7.63
N LEU A 54 5.62 -3.12 -8.38
CA LEU A 54 4.78 -1.93 -8.53
C LEU A 54 4.15 -1.51 -7.19
N SER A 55 3.65 -2.46 -6.40
CA SER A 55 3.12 -2.17 -5.06
C SER A 55 4.18 -1.55 -4.15
N LEU A 56 5.41 -2.09 -4.13
CA LEU A 56 6.52 -1.51 -3.37
C LEU A 56 6.89 -0.11 -3.87
N ALA A 57 6.95 0.11 -5.19
CA ALA A 57 7.23 1.42 -5.76
C ALA A 57 6.17 2.46 -5.36
N LEU A 58 4.89 2.08 -5.37
CA LEU A 58 3.79 2.95 -4.95
C LEU A 58 3.84 3.26 -3.45
N ILE A 59 4.09 2.25 -2.61
CA ILE A 59 4.23 2.45 -1.16
C ILE A 59 5.41 3.39 -0.88
N ASN A 60 6.57 3.16 -1.50
CA ASN A 60 7.76 3.99 -1.31
C ASN A 60 7.58 5.43 -1.79
N LEU A 61 6.61 5.71 -2.67
CA LEU A 61 6.30 7.07 -3.11
C LEU A 61 5.42 7.84 -2.11
N PHE A 62 4.88 7.18 -1.09
CA PHE A 62 4.04 7.86 -0.12
C PHE A 62 4.80 8.94 0.67
N PRO A 63 4.12 10.05 1.02
CA PRO A 63 4.76 11.26 1.55
C PRO A 63 5.03 11.17 3.06
N PHE A 64 5.60 10.07 3.53
CA PHE A 64 5.96 9.88 4.93
C PHE A 64 7.37 9.32 5.09
N LEU A 65 8.13 9.84 6.05
CA LEU A 65 9.41 9.25 6.44
C LEU A 65 9.13 7.91 7.15
N PRO A 66 10.01 6.91 7.00
CA PRO A 66 11.34 6.93 6.37
C PRO A 66 11.35 6.63 4.85
N LEU A 67 10.20 6.61 4.18
CA LEU A 67 10.13 6.23 2.76
C LEU A 67 10.70 7.33 1.84
N ASP A 68 11.15 6.91 0.65
CA ASP A 68 11.76 7.78 -0.37
C ASP A 68 10.84 8.96 -0.75
N GLY A 69 9.52 8.74 -0.82
CA GLY A 69 8.50 9.75 -1.08
C GLY A 69 8.45 10.86 -0.02
N GLY A 70 8.80 10.54 1.23
CA GLY A 70 8.98 11.51 2.30
C GLY A 70 10.13 12.48 2.00
N HIS A 71 11.28 11.96 1.54
CA HIS A 71 12.41 12.80 1.14
C HIS A 71 12.07 13.69 -0.06
N ILE A 72 11.38 13.14 -1.07
CA ILE A 72 10.90 13.89 -2.23
C ILE A 72 10.00 15.05 -1.79
N LEU A 73 9.05 14.80 -0.88
CA LEU A 73 8.16 15.84 -0.35
C LEU A 73 8.96 16.99 0.28
N TRP A 74 9.94 16.68 1.13
CA TRP A 74 10.73 17.72 1.78
C TRP A 74 11.57 18.52 0.79
N SER A 75 12.18 17.87 -0.21
CA SER A 75 12.91 18.58 -1.26
C SER A 75 12.01 19.51 -2.08
N VAL A 76 10.77 19.11 -2.35
CA VAL A 76 9.77 19.99 -3.00
C VAL A 76 9.42 21.18 -2.10
N ILE A 77 9.18 20.94 -0.81
CA ILE A 77 8.90 22.01 0.17
C ILE A 77 10.07 22.98 0.26
N GLU A 78 11.31 22.49 0.33
CA GLU A 78 12.51 23.32 0.35
C GLU A 78 12.65 24.17 -0.90
N LYS A 79 12.37 23.58 -2.08
CA LYS A 79 12.41 24.28 -3.37
C LYS A 79 11.37 25.40 -3.44
N ILE A 80 10.14 25.16 -2.95
CA ILE A 80 9.08 26.18 -2.92
C ILE A 80 9.42 27.29 -1.91
N ARG A 81 9.97 26.91 -0.75
CA ARG A 81 10.25 27.84 0.35
C ARG A 81 11.56 28.60 0.18
N GLY A 82 12.43 28.17 -0.74
CA GLY A 82 13.74 28.76 -1.02
C GLY A 82 14.76 28.65 0.13
N LYS A 83 14.46 27.88 1.19
CA LYS A 83 15.32 27.72 2.37
C LYS A 83 15.19 26.31 2.97
N ALA A 84 16.32 25.76 3.39
CA ALA A 84 16.42 24.41 3.97
C ALA A 84 15.50 24.23 5.19
N VAL A 85 14.82 23.09 5.27
CA VAL A 85 13.97 22.70 6.40
C VAL A 85 14.88 22.33 7.56
N PRO A 86 14.72 22.94 8.75
CA PRO A 86 15.54 22.59 9.88
C PRO A 86 15.35 21.10 10.22
N PHE A 87 16.46 20.39 10.40
CA PHE A 87 16.49 18.94 10.62
C PHE A 87 15.54 18.48 11.73
N ARG A 88 15.44 19.26 12.81
CA ARG A 88 14.51 18.99 13.94
C ARG A 88 13.04 18.89 13.53
N VAL A 89 12.62 19.60 12.48
CA VAL A 89 11.24 19.55 11.97
C VAL A 89 11.03 18.27 11.15
N MET A 90 12.01 17.93 10.32
CA MET A 90 11.99 16.71 9.51
C MET A 90 12.00 15.45 10.40
N GLU A 91 12.83 15.44 11.44
CA GLU A 91 12.90 14.38 12.44
C GLU A 91 11.58 14.21 13.19
N LYS A 92 11.00 15.29 13.73
CA LYS A 92 9.68 15.24 14.41
C LYS A 92 8.59 14.72 13.49
N ALA A 93 8.52 15.23 12.26
CA ALA A 93 7.53 14.77 11.29
C ALA A 93 7.73 13.31 10.92
N GLY A 94 8.99 12.84 10.82
CA GLY A 94 9.28 11.44 10.56
C GLY A 94 8.92 10.51 11.71
N VAL A 95 9.17 10.90 12.96
CA VAL A 95 8.73 10.12 14.13
C VAL A 95 7.20 10.02 14.18
N ILE A 96 6.48 11.12 13.90
CA ILE A 96 5.01 11.10 13.85
C ILE A 96 4.52 10.18 12.73
N GLY A 97 5.08 10.30 11.52
CA GLY A 97 4.74 9.45 10.39
C GLY A 97 5.00 7.96 10.68
N PHE A 98 6.14 7.65 11.27
CA PHE A 98 6.50 6.29 11.66
C PHE A 98 5.56 5.71 12.72
N MET A 99 5.20 6.50 13.74
CA MET A 99 4.21 6.07 14.75
C MET A 99 2.83 5.82 14.13
N LEU A 100 2.41 6.66 13.18
CA LEU A 100 1.15 6.45 12.45
C LEU A 100 1.16 5.13 11.67
N VAL A 101 2.26 4.82 10.98
CA VAL A 101 2.41 3.55 10.23
C VAL A 101 2.37 2.36 11.17
N ILE A 102 3.09 2.40 12.28
CA ILE A 102 3.05 1.33 13.30
C ILE A 102 1.63 1.16 13.83
N PHE A 103 0.93 2.25 14.12
CA PHE A 103 -0.45 2.19 14.60
C PHE A 103 -1.39 1.55 13.58
N LEU A 104 -1.31 1.95 12.31
CA LEU A 104 -2.06 1.32 11.22
C LEU A 104 -1.71 -0.17 11.06
N PHE A 105 -0.43 -0.53 11.19
CA PHE A 105 0.02 -1.91 11.11
C PHE A 105 -0.61 -2.77 12.21
N PHE A 106 -0.64 -2.29 13.46
CA PHE A 106 -1.29 -3.01 14.56
C PHE A 106 -2.80 -3.19 14.35
N ILE A 107 -3.48 -2.17 13.82
CA ILE A 107 -4.91 -2.27 13.47
C ILE A 107 -5.11 -3.31 12.37
N GLY A 108 -4.33 -3.23 11.29
CA GLY A 108 -4.41 -4.18 10.18
C GLY A 108 -4.14 -5.60 10.62
N LEU A 109 -3.09 -5.82 11.41
CA LEU A 109 -2.73 -7.12 11.97
C LEU A 109 -3.84 -7.68 12.87
N SER A 110 -4.45 -6.85 13.72
CA SER A 110 -5.55 -7.28 14.59
C SER A 110 -6.78 -7.69 13.78
N ASN A 111 -7.07 -6.96 12.70
CA ASN A 111 -8.17 -7.27 11.78
C ASN A 111 -7.92 -8.58 11.02
N ASP A 112 -6.68 -8.81 10.55
CA ASP A 112 -6.29 -10.05 9.88
C ASP A 112 -6.36 -11.25 10.81
N ILE A 113 -5.88 -11.12 12.06
CA ILE A 113 -5.99 -12.17 13.09
C ILE A 113 -7.46 -12.48 13.39
N GLY A 114 -8.29 -11.46 13.62
CA GLY A 114 -9.72 -11.63 13.91
C GLY A 114 -10.50 -12.30 12.76
N ARG A 115 -10.11 -12.00 11.52
CA ARG A 115 -10.66 -12.63 10.32
C ARG A 115 -10.25 -14.11 10.19
N LEU A 116 -9.04 -14.47 10.63
CA LEU A 116 -8.56 -15.86 10.63
C LEU A 116 -9.14 -16.70 11.78
N THR A 117 -9.49 -16.09 12.91
CA THR A 117 -10.07 -16.77 14.08
C THR A 117 -11.61 -16.72 14.14
N GLY A 118 -12.28 -16.19 13.10
CA GLY A 118 -13.75 -16.20 12.99
C GLY A 118 -14.51 -15.23 13.91
N GLY A 119 -13.82 -14.26 14.51
CA GLY A 119 -14.38 -13.31 15.47
C GLY A 119 -14.06 -11.86 15.10
N GLY A 120 -14.28 -11.49 13.84
CA GLY A 120 -14.03 -10.13 13.36
C GLY A 120 -14.81 -9.11 14.19
N PHE A 121 -14.10 -8.22 14.88
CA PHE A 121 -14.69 -7.10 15.61
C PHE A 121 -15.57 -6.29 14.66
N GLU A 122 -16.86 -6.25 14.96
CA GLU A 122 -17.86 -5.40 14.33
C GLU A 122 -17.51 -3.92 14.57
N ALA A 123 -16.65 -3.36 13.72
CA ALA A 123 -16.60 -1.93 13.49
C ALA A 123 -17.34 -1.68 12.17
N ARG A 124 -18.66 -1.52 12.32
CA ARG A 124 -19.65 -1.18 11.31
C ARG A 124 -19.33 0.14 10.62
#